data_AF-A0A7M7N0F9-F1
#
_entry.id   AF-A0A7M7N0F9-F1
#
_cell.length_a   1.000
_cell.length_b   1.000
_cell.length_c   1.000
_cell.angle_alpha   90.00
_cell.angle_beta   90.00
_cell.angle_gamma   90.00
#
_symmetry.space_group_name_H-M   'P 1'
#
loop_
_entity.id
_entity.type
_entity.pdbx_description
1 polymer ?
#
loop_
_entity_poly.entity_id
_entity_poly.type
_entity_poly.pdbx_seq_one_letter_code
_entity_poly.pdbx_strand_id
1 'polypeptide(L)' 'MVNLMNYWTNFANTGTPNSAELPTWPTYTVPELQYMVLDPDLTPSRALRADDVAFWNEFVPELLESSGTSKVRNRWSAPW' A
#
# COMPACT_ATOMS: atom_id res chain seq x y z
N MET A 1 -12.84 -17.40 12.02
CA MET A 1 -12.52 -15.96 12.13
C MET A 1 -11.31 -15.76 13.04
N VAL A 2 -10.20 -16.49 12.77
CA VAL A 2 -9.01 -16.57 13.64
C VAL A 2 -7.71 -16.28 12.87
N ASN A 3 -7.77 -16.00 11.56
CA ASN A 3 -6.58 -15.91 10.71
C ASN A 3 -5.91 -14.52 10.78
N LEU A 4 -6.68 -13.44 10.82
CA LEU A 4 -6.12 -12.07 10.84
C LEU A 4 -5.40 -11.75 12.16
N MET A 5 -5.96 -12.17 13.29
CA MET A 5 -5.34 -11.93 14.60
C MET A 5 -3.98 -12.62 14.73
N ASN A 6 -3.83 -13.84 14.20
CA ASN A 6 -2.55 -14.55 14.21
C ASN A 6 -1.47 -13.80 13.41
N TYR A 7 -1.78 -13.29 12.22
CA TYR A 7 -0.83 -12.47 11.45
C TYR A 7 -0.37 -11.23 12.24
N TRP A 8 -1.30 -10.52 12.90
CA TRP A 8 -0.96 -9.34 13.71
C TRP A 8 -0.13 -9.68 14.95
N THR A 9 -0.46 -10.75 15.67
CA THR A 9 0.31 -11.20 16.83
C THR A 9 1.71 -11.65 16.43
N ASN A 10 1.86 -12.37 15.32
CA ASN A 10 3.18 -12.75 14.78
C ASN A 10 4.02 -11.52 14.43
N PHE A 11 3.41 -10.56 13.74
CA PHE A 11 4.07 -9.32 13.36
C PHE A 11 4.54 -8.53 14.58
N ALA A 12 3.69 -8.36 15.60
CA ALA A 12 4.05 -7.67 16.82
C ALA A 12 5.21 -8.35 17.58
N ASN A 13 5.28 -9.68 17.55
CA ASN A 13 6.31 -10.44 18.27
C ASN A 13 7.66 -10.53 17.53
N THR A 14 7.64 -10.62 16.19
CA THR A 14 8.82 -11.01 15.41
C THR A 14 9.14 -10.09 14.24
N GLY A 15 8.30 -9.08 13.97
CA GLY A 15 8.42 -8.21 12.81
C GLY A 15 7.98 -8.84 11.48
N THR A 16 7.55 -10.11 11.48
CA THR A 16 6.98 -10.79 10.31
C THR A 16 5.58 -11.33 10.64
N PRO A 17 4.58 -11.13 9.77
CA PRO A 17 3.26 -11.69 9.98
C PRO A 17 3.24 -13.22 9.77
N ASN A 18 4.23 -13.78 9.07
CA ASN A 18 4.24 -15.15 8.58
C ASN A 18 4.59 -16.20 9.64
N SER A 19 3.94 -17.36 9.57
CA SER A 19 4.30 -18.59 10.30
C SER A 19 4.07 -19.82 9.41
N ALA A 20 4.59 -20.99 9.80
CA ALA A 20 4.43 -22.23 9.02
C ALA A 20 2.98 -22.70 8.86
N GLU A 21 2.07 -22.20 9.71
CA GLU A 21 0.65 -22.60 9.76
C GLU A 21 -0.26 -21.66 8.97
N LEU A 22 0.28 -20.58 8.41
CA LEU A 22 -0.46 -19.55 7.69
C LEU A 22 0.00 -19.46 6.23
N PRO A 23 -0.89 -19.08 5.30
CA PRO A 23 -0.48 -18.63 3.98
C PRO A 23 0.61 -17.54 4.05
N THR A 24 1.45 -17.46 3.03
CA THR A 24 2.49 -16.44 3.00
C THR A 24 1.91 -15.07 2.68
N TRP A 25 2.06 -14.13 3.61
CA TRP A 25 1.92 -12.70 3.39
C TRP A 25 3.21 -12.16 2.73
N PRO A 26 3.15 -11.73 1.46
CA PRO A 26 4.33 -11.26 0.74
C PRO A 26 4.84 -9.94 1.32
N THR A 27 6.15 -9.81 1.48
CA THR A 27 6.78 -8.53 1.82
C THR A 27 6.55 -7.54 0.68
N TYR A 28 6.17 -6.31 1.04
CA TYR A 28 6.03 -5.25 0.05
C TYR A 28 7.41 -4.80 -0.45
N THR A 29 7.67 -5.02 -1.73
CA THR A 29 8.89 -4.58 -2.42
C THR A 29 8.53 -3.86 -3.73
N VAL A 30 9.44 -3.01 -4.20
CA VAL A 30 9.41 -2.49 -5.56
C VAL A 30 10.39 -3.37 -6.36
N PRO A 31 9.97 -3.99 -7.48
CA PRO A 31 8.78 -3.70 -8.29
C PRO A 31 7.54 -4.58 -8.05
N GLU A 32 7.56 -5.53 -7.10
CA GLU A 32 6.51 -6.55 -6.97
C GLU A 32 5.15 -5.98 -6.54
N LEU A 33 5.14 -4.93 -5.69
CA LEU A 33 3.96 -4.20 -5.22
C LEU A 33 2.86 -5.11 -4.64
N GLN A 34 3.25 -6.23 -4.03
CA GLN A 34 2.32 -7.20 -3.48
C GLN A 34 1.77 -6.79 -2.12
N TYR A 35 0.50 -7.11 -1.88
CA TYR A 35 -0.19 -6.85 -0.63
C TYR A 35 -1.18 -7.99 -0.33
N MET A 36 -1.63 -8.08 0.93
CA MET A 36 -2.69 -9.03 1.33
C MET A 36 -4.05 -8.33 1.28
N VAL A 37 -5.02 -8.94 0.60
CA VAL A 37 -6.43 -8.56 0.68
C VAL A 37 -6.99 -9.10 2.01
N LEU A 38 -7.57 -8.21 2.82
CA LEU A 38 -8.12 -8.54 4.14
C LEU A 38 -9.63 -8.73 4.07
N ASP A 39 -10.04 -9.84 3.46
CA ASP A 39 -11.41 -10.32 3.34
C ASP A 39 -11.54 -11.68 4.08
N PRO A 40 -12.72 -12.34 4.09
CA PRO A 40 -12.84 -13.66 4.71
C PRO A 40 -11.81 -14.69 4.20
N ASP A 41 -11.39 -14.55 2.95
CA ASP A 41 -10.42 -15.40 2.26
C ASP A 41 -9.13 -14.63 1.97
N LEU A 42 -8.27 -14.52 2.99
CA LEU A 42 -7.00 -13.78 2.91
C LEU A 42 -6.15 -14.23 1.71
N THR A 43 -6.04 -13.36 0.71
CA THR A 43 -5.37 -13.65 -0.56
C THR A 43 -4.35 -12.57 -0.92
N PRO A 44 -3.17 -12.94 -1.47
CA PRO A 44 -2.24 -11.96 -2.00
C PRO A 44 -2.77 -11.36 -3.30
N SER A 45 -2.54 -10.07 -3.49
CA SER A 45 -2.80 -9.32 -4.72
C SER A 45 -1.63 -8.37 -5.00
N ARG A 46 -1.71 -7.59 -6.07
CA ARG A 46 -0.64 -6.73 -6.58
C ARG A 46 -1.16 -5.38 -7.05
N ALA A 47 -0.34 -4.35 -6.85
CA ALA A 47 -0.50 -3.03 -7.45
C ALA A 47 -1.87 -2.39 -7.12
N LEU A 48 -2.14 -2.27 -5.80
CA LEU A 48 -3.39 -1.72 -5.28
C LEU A 48 -3.69 -0.36 -5.92
N ARG A 49 -4.77 -0.29 -6.70
CA ARG A 49 -5.25 0.92 -7.37
C ARG A 49 -4.17 1.64 -8.19
N ALA A 50 -3.33 0.88 -8.90
CA ALA A 50 -2.18 1.42 -9.65
C ALA A 50 -2.51 2.63 -10.52
N ASP A 51 -3.62 2.61 -11.25
CA ASP A 51 -4.03 3.72 -12.12
C ASP A 51 -4.36 4.98 -11.34
N ASP A 52 -5.06 4.87 -10.20
CA ASP A 52 -5.36 6.01 -9.33
C ASP A 52 -4.07 6.55 -8.68
N VAL A 53 -3.18 5.65 -8.27
CA VAL A 53 -1.88 6.02 -7.68
C VAL A 53 -1.03 6.77 -8.70
N ALA A 54 -0.95 6.29 -9.94
CA ALA A 54 -0.25 6.98 -11.02
C ALA A 54 -0.90 8.33 -11.36
N PHE A 55 -2.23 8.40 -11.41
CA PHE A 55 -2.94 9.65 -11.64
C PHE A 55 -2.57 10.72 -10.60
N TRP A 56 -2.62 10.38 -9.31
CA TRP A 56 -2.35 11.35 -8.24
C TRP A 56 -0.87 11.65 -8.03
N ASN A 57 0.02 10.67 -8.21
CA ASN A 57 1.45 10.84 -7.93
C ASN A 57 2.27 11.30 -9.14
N GLU A 58 1.80 11.08 -10.37
CA GLU A 58 2.52 11.41 -11.59
C GLU A 58 1.76 12.48 -12.38
N PHE A 59 0.54 12.18 -12.82
CA PHE A 59 -0.21 13.06 -13.74
C PHE A 59 -0.60 14.40 -13.11
N VAL A 60 -1.19 14.40 -11.90
CA VAL A 60 -1.62 15.65 -11.25
C VAL A 60 -0.45 16.60 -10.96
N PRO A 61 0.69 16.15 -10.41
CA PRO A 61 1.88 16.99 -10.26
C PRO A 61 2.39 17.59 -11.57
N GLU A 62 2.48 16.78 -12.64
CA GLU A 62 2.91 17.26 -13.97
C GLU A 62 1.94 18.30 -14.54
N LEU A 63 0.64 18.06 -14.40
CA LEU A 63 -0.39 19.00 -14.81
C LEU A 63 -0.24 20.35 -14.08
N LEU A 64 -0.04 20.31 -12.76
CA LEU A 64 0.11 21.53 -11.94
C LEU A 64 1.42 22.30 -12.25
N GLU A 65 2.46 21.59 -12.69
CA GLU A 65 3.72 22.16 -13.17
C GLU A 65 3.54 22.89 -14.49
N SER A 66 2.92 22.22 -15.46
CA SER A 66 2.69 22.80 -16.79
C SER A 66 1.71 23.98 -16.77
N SER A 67 0.72 23.98 -15.87
CA SER A 67 -0.30 25.03 -15.79
C SER A 67 0.12 26.29 -15.01
N GLY A 68 1.34 26.37 -14.47
CA GLY A 68 1.84 27.54 -13.73
C GLY A 68 1.12 27.80 -12.39
N THR A 69 0.35 26.84 -11.89
CA THR A 69 -0.46 26.94 -10.66
C THR A 69 0.35 26.60 -9.40
N SER A 70 1.54 27.20 -9.25
CA SER A 70 2.47 26.93 -8.13
C SER A 70 1.88 27.16 -6.74
N LYS A 71 0.79 27.92 -6.60
CA LYS A 71 0.11 28.16 -5.31
C LYS A 71 -0.68 26.96 -4.78
N VAL A 72 -1.10 26.02 -5.64
CA VAL A 72 -1.92 24.86 -5.23
C VAL A 72 -1.07 23.76 -4.62
N ARG A 73 0.16 23.58 -5.10
CA ARG A 73 1.12 22.56 -4.62
C ARG A 73 1.35 22.68 -3.11
N ASN A 74 1.54 23.90 -2.62
CA ASN A 74 1.84 24.17 -1.21
C ASN A 74 0.68 23.87 -0.25
N ARG A 75 -0.54 23.62 -0.77
CA ARG A 75 -1.74 23.33 0.04
C ARG A 75 -1.99 21.84 0.25
N TRP A 76 -1.48 20.98 -0.64
CA TRP A 76 -1.60 19.51 -0.55
C TRP A 76 -0.33 18.83 -0.07
N SER A 77 0.78 19.57 0.04
CA SER A 77 1.95 19.21 0.84
C SER A 77 1.64 19.32 2.34
N ALA A 78 0.65 18.59 2.83
CA ALA A 78 0.56 18.36 4.27
C ALA A 78 1.71 17.39 4.61
N PRO A 79 2.67 17.79 5.46
CA PRO A 79 3.53 16.81 6.09
C PRO A 79 2.59 15.99 6.97
N TRP A 80 2.72 14.68 6.96
CA TRP A 80 2.22 13.91 8.09
C TRP A 80 2.74 14.52 9.40
#